data_AF-A0A936TRV1-F1
#
_entry.id   AF-A0A936TRV1-F1
#
_cell.length_a   1.000
_cell.length_b   1.000
_cell.length_c   1.000
_cell.angle_alpha   90.00
_cell.angle_beta   90.00
_cell.angle_gamma   90.00
#
_symmetry.space_group_name_H-M   'P 1'
#
loop_
_entity.id
_entity.type
_entity.pdbx_description
1 polymer ?
#
loop_
_entity_poly.entity_id
_entity_poly.type
_entity_poly.pdbx_seq_one_letter_code
_entity_poly.pdbx_strand_id
1 'polypeptide(L)'
;MSPSHESGRDILDRLAETLEARKHADPQSSYVARLYAKGLDAILKKVAEEAAETIMAAKDGAREKVVYETADLWFHSLVLLAQQGIHPGEILNELARREGLSGLAEKAARKEQT
;
A
#
# COMPACT_ATOMS: atom_id res chain seq x y z
N MET A 1 -21.54 -23.31 14.96
CA MET A 1 -21.49 -21.95 14.40
C MET A 1 -20.02 -21.56 14.33
N SER A 2 -19.43 -21.64 13.14
CA SER A 2 -18.07 -21.14 12.94
C SER A 2 -18.05 -19.65 13.23
N PRO A 3 -16.96 -19.11 13.82
CA PRO A 3 -16.82 -17.66 13.93
C PRO A 3 -16.90 -17.11 12.51
N SER A 4 -17.87 -16.24 12.28
CA SER A 4 -17.97 -15.47 11.05
C SER A 4 -16.61 -14.80 10.87
N HIS A 5 -15.83 -15.23 9.88
CA HIS A 5 -14.77 -14.40 9.37
C HIS A 5 -15.46 -13.08 9.00
N GLU A 6 -15.20 -12.00 9.74
CA GLU A 6 -15.17 -10.68 9.13
C GLU A 6 -14.09 -10.76 8.06
N SER A 7 -14.39 -11.42 6.93
CA SER A 7 -13.53 -11.49 5.76
C SER A 7 -13.18 -10.05 5.45
N GLY A 8 -11.89 -9.76 5.30
CA GLY A 8 -11.31 -8.46 4.96
C GLY A 8 -11.91 -7.89 3.69
N ARG A 9 -13.15 -7.47 3.79
CA ARG A 9 -13.87 -6.54 2.96
C ARG A 9 -13.56 -5.18 3.58
N ASP A 10 -12.63 -4.45 2.98
CA ASP A 10 -11.20 -4.70 3.10
C ASP A 10 -10.67 -3.59 4.01
N ILE A 11 -9.70 -3.87 4.89
CA ILE A 11 -9.07 -2.78 5.64
C ILE A 11 -8.53 -1.73 4.66
N LEU A 12 -8.07 -2.18 3.49
CA LEU A 12 -7.63 -1.34 2.39
C LEU A 12 -8.78 -0.54 1.76
N ASP A 13 -9.96 -1.13 1.58
CA ASP A 13 -11.14 -0.42 1.07
C ASP A 13 -11.60 0.69 2.04
N ARG A 14 -11.71 0.37 3.35
CA ARG A 14 -12.09 1.37 4.36
C ARG A 14 -11.08 2.51 4.46
N LEU A 15 -9.78 2.18 4.34
CA LEU A 15 -8.73 3.17 4.26
C LEU A 15 -8.85 4.01 2.97
N ALA A 16 -9.12 3.39 1.83
CA ALA A 16 -9.31 4.09 0.55
C ALA A 16 -10.46 5.10 0.64
N GLU A 17 -11.62 4.70 1.14
CA GLU A 17 -12.78 5.58 1.34
C GLU A 17 -12.43 6.76 2.26
N THR A 18 -11.73 6.48 3.35
CA THR A 18 -11.29 7.50 4.31
C THR A 18 -10.30 8.49 3.70
N LEU A 19 -9.37 8.00 2.88
CA LEU A 19 -8.36 8.82 2.20
C LEU A 19 -9.01 9.69 1.11
N GLU A 20 -9.92 9.12 0.32
CA GLU A 20 -10.68 9.85 -0.71
C GLU A 20 -11.48 11.00 -0.11
N ALA A 21 -12.21 10.73 0.98
CA ALA A 21 -13.00 11.75 1.69
C ALA A 21 -12.13 12.91 2.22
N ARG A 22 -10.83 12.70 2.44
CA ARG A 22 -9.90 13.70 2.99
C ARG A 22 -9.14 14.50 1.93
N LYS A 23 -9.23 14.17 0.64
CA LYS A 23 -8.54 14.90 -0.45
C LYS A 23 -8.87 16.39 -0.50
N HIS A 24 -10.12 16.73 -0.19
CA HIS A 24 -10.63 18.10 -0.24
C HIS A 24 -11.00 18.65 1.14
N ALA A 25 -10.64 17.92 2.21
CA ALA A 25 -10.86 18.39 3.56
C ALA A 25 -9.90 19.55 3.90
N ASP A 26 -10.27 20.35 4.90
CA ASP A 26 -9.42 21.42 5.42
C ASP A 26 -8.04 20.83 5.81
N PRO A 27 -6.91 21.39 5.31
CA PRO A 27 -5.57 20.91 5.66
C PRO A 27 -5.25 20.93 7.17
N GLN A 28 -5.99 21.67 7.98
CA GLN A 28 -5.86 21.68 9.44
C GLN A 28 -6.68 20.58 10.13
N SER A 29 -7.64 19.97 9.42
CA SER A 29 -8.54 18.96 9.99
C SER A 29 -7.89 17.60 10.21
N SER A 30 -6.85 17.25 9.45
CA SER A 30 -6.18 15.96 9.58
C SER A 30 -4.78 15.95 8.96
N TYR A 31 -3.96 14.98 9.39
CA TYR A 31 -2.64 14.72 8.81
C TYR A 31 -2.70 14.43 7.30
N VAL A 32 -3.67 13.61 6.87
CA VAL A 32 -3.86 13.24 5.47
C VAL A 32 -4.25 14.45 4.62
N ALA A 33 -5.20 15.28 5.09
CA ALA A 33 -5.59 16.51 4.39
C ALA A 33 -4.38 17.45 4.22
N ARG A 34 -3.54 17.55 5.24
CA ARG A 34 -2.29 18.32 5.17
C ARG A 34 -1.28 17.76 4.16
N LEU A 35 -1.17 16.44 4.03
CA LEU A 35 -0.32 15.83 3.00
C LEU A 35 -0.82 16.15 1.61
N TYR A 36 -2.12 15.99 1.35
CA TYR A 36 -2.72 16.35 0.06
C TYR A 36 -2.53 17.82 -0.29
N ALA A 37 -2.71 18.72 0.68
CA ALA A 37 -2.46 20.15 0.50
C ALA A 37 -0.99 20.49 0.16
N LYS A 38 -0.03 19.69 0.67
CA LYS A 38 1.39 19.83 0.33
C LYS A 38 1.75 19.24 -1.04
N GLY A 39 0.85 18.45 -1.64
CA GLY A 39 1.00 17.90 -2.98
C GLY A 39 1.89 16.66 -3.06
N LEU A 40 2.10 16.22 -4.31
CA LEU A 40 2.73 14.95 -4.65
C LEU A 40 4.13 14.79 -4.05
N ASP A 41 4.98 15.81 -4.12
CA ASP A 41 6.37 15.72 -3.63
C ASP A 41 6.45 15.39 -2.14
N ALA A 42 5.55 15.94 -1.32
CA ALA A 42 5.51 15.66 0.11
C ALA A 42 5.08 14.22 0.40
N ILE A 43 4.16 13.68 -0.42
CA ILE A 43 3.70 12.29 -0.33
C ILE A 43 4.83 11.35 -0.75
N LEU A 44 5.50 11.62 -1.87
CA LEU A 44 6.63 10.82 -2.35
C LEU A 44 7.78 10.79 -1.34
N LYS A 45 8.05 11.92 -0.67
CA LYS A 45 9.05 11.97 0.40
C LYS A 45 8.72 11.01 1.54
N LYS A 46 7.46 10.93 1.95
CA LYS A 46 7.02 9.98 2.99
C LYS A 46 7.18 8.54 2.52
N VAL A 47 6.77 8.19 1.31
CA VAL A 47 6.97 6.84 0.76
C VAL A 47 8.46 6.45 0.77
N ALA A 48 9.35 7.36 0.38
CA ALA A 48 10.78 7.10 0.39
C ALA A 48 11.36 6.96 1.82
N GLU A 49 10.89 7.76 2.76
CA GLU A 49 11.25 7.69 4.19
C GLU A 49 10.87 6.33 4.78
N GLU A 50 9.61 5.92 4.66
CA GLU A 50 9.13 4.64 5.23
C GLU A 50 9.79 3.42 4.59
N ALA A 51 10.10 3.50 3.28
CA ALA A 51 10.84 2.45 2.60
C ALA A 51 12.25 2.31 3.19
N ALA A 52 12.95 3.42 3.44
CA ALA A 52 14.26 3.41 4.07
C ALA A 52 14.19 2.88 5.52
N GLU A 53 13.19 3.30 6.29
CA GLU A 53 12.99 2.84 7.67
C GLU A 53 12.66 1.35 7.73
N THR A 54 11.86 0.84 6.81
CA THR A 54 11.57 -0.60 6.67
C THR A 54 12.84 -1.40 6.38
N ILE A 55 13.68 -0.93 5.46
CA ILE A 55 14.97 -1.57 5.13
C ILE A 55 15.87 -1.62 6.37
N MET A 56 15.97 -0.52 7.10
CA MET A 56 16.79 -0.42 8.30
C MET A 56 16.26 -1.32 9.43
N ALA A 57 14.95 -1.32 9.67
CA ALA A 57 14.31 -2.19 10.67
C ALA A 57 14.57 -3.67 10.39
N ALA A 58 14.52 -4.07 9.11
CA ALA A 58 14.80 -5.44 8.68
C ALA A 58 16.27 -5.80 8.88
N LYS A 59 17.19 -4.90 8.51
CA LYS A 59 18.64 -5.07 8.72
C LYS A 59 18.99 -5.26 10.19
N ASP A 60 18.31 -4.53 11.08
CA ASP A 60 18.58 -4.55 12.52
C ASP A 60 17.90 -5.73 13.25
N GLY A 61 17.13 -6.57 12.54
CA GLY A 61 16.42 -7.70 13.13
C GLY A 61 15.26 -7.30 14.05
N ALA A 62 14.81 -6.05 13.99
CA ALA A 62 13.78 -5.49 14.85
C ALA A 62 12.38 -5.84 14.35
N ARG A 63 11.91 -7.07 14.63
CA ARG A 63 10.64 -7.61 14.10
C ARG A 63 9.44 -6.67 14.25
N GLU A 64 9.24 -6.11 15.44
CA GLU A 64 8.11 -5.21 15.71
C GLU A 64 8.21 -3.94 14.86
N LYS A 65 9.43 -3.41 14.72
CA LYS A 65 9.70 -2.25 13.87
C LYS A 65 9.45 -2.56 12.40
N VAL A 66 9.83 -3.74 11.91
CA VAL A 66 9.52 -4.17 10.53
C VAL A 66 8.02 -4.13 10.26
N VAL A 67 7.20 -4.66 11.18
CA VAL A 67 5.73 -4.62 11.03
C VAL A 67 5.22 -3.19 11.02
N TYR A 68 5.73 -2.34 11.93
CA TYR A 68 5.34 -0.95 12.04
C TYR A 68 5.68 -0.14 10.77
N GLU A 69 6.94 -0.14 10.33
CA GLU A 69 7.35 0.63 9.15
C GLU A 69 6.74 0.08 7.85
N THR A 70 6.49 -1.23 7.77
CA THR A 70 5.79 -1.79 6.60
C THR A 70 4.34 -1.30 6.56
N ALA A 71 3.67 -1.21 7.71
CA ALA A 71 2.32 -0.66 7.79
C ALA A 71 2.30 0.83 7.42
N ASP A 72 3.30 1.61 7.84
CA ASP A 72 3.38 3.03 7.48
C ASP A 72 3.70 3.22 5.99
N LEU A 73 4.61 2.40 5.44
CA LEU A 73 4.88 2.35 4.00
C LEU A 73 3.62 2.02 3.20
N TRP A 74 2.82 1.05 3.64
CA TRP A 74 1.54 0.72 2.99
C TRP A 74 0.55 1.87 3.11
N PHE A 75 0.43 2.49 4.29
CA PHE A 75 -0.43 3.65 4.48
C PHE A 75 -0.06 4.80 3.55
N HIS A 76 1.22 5.16 3.47
CA HIS A 76 1.70 6.21 2.57
C HIS A 76 1.59 5.84 1.09
N SER A 77 1.69 4.55 0.76
CA SER A 77 1.38 4.05 -0.58
C SER A 77 -0.10 4.24 -0.92
N LEU A 78 -1.02 3.96 0.01
CA LEU A 78 -2.45 4.20 -0.19
C LEU A 78 -2.76 5.70 -0.38
N VAL A 79 -2.09 6.58 0.39
CA VAL A 79 -2.20 8.05 0.20
C VAL A 79 -1.75 8.46 -1.20
N LEU A 80 -0.64 7.90 -1.69
CA LEU A 80 -0.14 8.11 -3.05
C LEU A 80 -1.13 7.62 -4.11
N LEU A 81 -1.65 6.39 -3.96
CA LEU A 81 -2.64 5.82 -4.89
C LEU A 81 -3.89 6.70 -4.97
N ALA A 82 -4.42 7.10 -3.82
CA ALA A 82 -5.53 8.03 -3.76
C ALA A 82 -5.19 9.36 -4.46
N GLN A 83 -4.02 9.99 -4.18
CA GLN A 83 -3.58 11.21 -4.87
C GLN A 83 -3.57 11.07 -6.41
N GLN A 84 -3.30 9.87 -6.92
CA GLN A 84 -3.27 9.53 -8.35
C GLN A 84 -4.61 9.03 -8.91
N GLY A 85 -5.65 8.94 -8.07
CA GLY A 85 -6.97 8.43 -8.47
C GLY A 85 -7.02 6.92 -8.70
N ILE A 86 -6.12 6.17 -8.06
CA ILE A 86 -6.01 4.71 -8.20
C ILE A 86 -6.61 4.04 -6.96
N HIS A 87 -7.53 3.09 -7.15
CA HIS A 87 -8.12 2.36 -6.03
C HIS A 87 -7.20 1.19 -5.61
N PRO A 88 -7.05 0.87 -4.30
CA PRO A 88 -6.20 -0.25 -3.86
C PRO A 88 -6.59 -1.60 -4.48
N GLY A 89 -7.87 -1.79 -4.80
CA GLY A 89 -8.35 -2.94 -5.55
C GLY A 89 -7.64 -3.17 -6.89
N GLU A 90 -7.16 -2.12 -7.56
CA GLU A 90 -6.36 -2.26 -8.79
C GLU A 90 -5.00 -2.91 -8.51
N ILE A 91 -4.36 -2.58 -7.38
CA ILE A 91 -3.11 -3.20 -6.94
C ILE A 91 -3.34 -4.66 -6.53
N LEU A 92 -4.42 -4.95 -5.82
CA LEU A 92 -4.80 -6.31 -5.44
C LEU A 92 -5.08 -7.18 -6.68
N ASN A 93 -5.76 -6.63 -7.69
CA ASN A 93 -5.96 -7.32 -8.96
C ASN A 93 -4.63 -7.63 -9.67
N GLU A 94 -3.68 -6.70 -9.66
CA GLU A 94 -2.33 -6.94 -10.21
C GLU A 94 -1.56 -8.00 -9.41
N LEU A 95 -1.67 -8.00 -8.07
CA LEU A 95 -1.07 -9.05 -7.23
C LEU A 95 -1.70 -10.43 -7.50
N ALA A 96 -3.03 -10.51 -7.60
CA ALA A 96 -3.74 -11.75 -7.93
C ALA A 96 -3.34 -12.27 -9.32
N ARG A 97 -3.17 -11.37 -10.29
CA ARG A 97 -2.63 -11.72 -11.62
C ARG A 97 -1.22 -12.30 -11.50
N ARG A 98 -0.33 -11.70 -10.70
CA ARG A 98 1.04 -12.19 -10.48
C ARG A 98 1.09 -13.52 -9.74
N GLU A 99 0.21 -13.73 -8.77
CA GLU A 99 0.06 -15.00 -8.06
C GLU A 99 -0.32 -16.12 -9.05
N GLY A 100 -1.33 -15.89 -9.87
CA GLY A 100 -1.77 -16.83 -10.91
C GLY A 100 -0.72 -17.10 -12.00
N LEU A 101 0.24 -16.18 -12.18
CA LEU A 101 1.34 -16.30 -13.13
C LEU A 101 2.64 -16.85 -12.51
N SER A 102 2.61 -17.33 -11.25
CA SER A 102 3.82 -17.64 -10.46
C SER A 102 5.01 -18.14 -11.28
N GLY A 103 6.19 -17.56 -11.03
CA GLY A 103 7.37 -17.57 -11.91
C GLY A 103 7.97 -18.94 -12.31
N LEU A 104 7.34 -20.05 -11.96
CA LEU A 104 7.55 -21.38 -12.55
C LEU A 104 6.87 -21.49 -13.94
N ALA A 105 5.67 -20.95 -14.10
CA ALA A 105 4.93 -20.96 -15.37
C ALA A 105 5.59 -20.04 -16.42
N GLU A 106 5.99 -18.83 -16.01
CA GLU A 106 6.77 -17.91 -16.87
C GLU A 106 8.14 -18.49 -17.25
N LYS A 107 8.86 -19.16 -16.33
CA LYS A 107 10.13 -19.82 -16.64
C LYS A 107 9.96 -21.05 -17.54
N ALA A 108 8.86 -21.79 -17.42
CA ALA A 108 8.54 -22.92 -18.28
C ALA A 108 8.18 -22.45 -19.70
N ALA A 109 7.31 -21.44 -19.83
CA ALA A 109 6.93 -20.85 -21.12
C ALA A 109 8.13 -20.27 -21.88
N ARG A 110 9.14 -19.74 -21.17
CA ARG A 110 10.37 -19.22 -21.78
C ARG A 110 11.30 -20.30 -22.33
N LYS A 111 11.22 -21.54 -21.81
CA LYS A 111 12.01 -22.69 -22.30
C LYS A 111 11.39 -23.37 -23.52
N GLU A 112 10.07 -23.29 -23.71
CA GLU A 112 9.40 -23.86 -24.89
C GLU A 112 9.54 -22.98 -26.15
N GLN A 113 9.96 -21.73 -25.99
CA GLN A 113 10.16 -20.76 -27.08
C GLN A 113 11.64 -20.62 -27.49
N THR A 114 12.54 -21.46 -26.96
CA THR A 114 13.98 -21.50 -27.31
C THR A 114 14.32 -22.89 -27.83
#